data_AF-A0A3N5N3D8-F1
#
_entry.id   AF-A0A3N5N3D8-F1
#
_cell.length_a   1.000
_cell.length_b   1.000
_cell.length_c   1.000
_cell.angle_alpha   90.00
_cell.angle_beta   90.00
_cell.angle_gamma   90.00
#
_symmetry.space_group_name_H-M   'P 1'
#
loop_
_entity.id
_entity.type
_entity.pdbx_description
1 polymer ?
#
loop_
_entity_poly.entity_id
_entity_poly.type
_entity_poly.pdbx_seq_one_letter_code
_entity_poly.pdbx_strand_id
1 'polypeptide(L)'
;MLPPLAEGLSGVAPEEALDALRRSTATLREQAQRRACAALKSRRCARLLLELGRIASGGGALAEAEELQAPAKSFTSGLLDRRMQRVLARVGRRKPRSAAQLHALRIAVKKLRYAVEFFGPLYEAAQVPPFREALVKLQDCLGAINDAHAMLGRVRAAVGADSRLVDCAGGWSARLIHEEKMQFRTLWREFRDTRAFW
;
A
#
# COMPACT_ATOMS: atom_id res chain seq x y z
N MET A 1 0.35 -3.49 14.58
CA MET A 1 -1.09 -3.66 14.87
C MET A 1 -1.48 -5.06 14.42
N LEU A 2 -1.75 -5.94 15.38
CA LEU A 2 -2.43 -7.23 15.22
C LEU A 2 -3.91 -7.27 15.72
N PRO A 3 -4.58 -6.17 16.17
CA PRO A 3 -5.94 -6.28 16.74
C PRO A 3 -6.93 -7.12 15.93
N PRO A 4 -7.01 -6.98 14.58
CA PRO A 4 -7.98 -7.75 13.79
C PRO A 4 -7.73 -9.26 13.81
N LEU A 5 -6.49 -9.71 14.01
CA LEU A 5 -6.15 -11.12 14.08
C LEU A 5 -6.43 -11.68 15.49
N ALA A 6 -6.05 -10.94 16.54
CA ALA A 6 -6.31 -11.39 17.91
C ALA A 6 -7.81 -11.45 18.20
N GLU A 7 -8.58 -10.48 17.71
CA GLU A 7 -10.05 -10.50 17.77
C GLU A 7 -10.62 -11.60 16.87
N GLY A 8 -10.13 -11.72 15.63
CA GLY A 8 -10.60 -12.72 14.66
C GLY A 8 -10.25 -14.17 15.02
N LEU A 9 -9.32 -14.40 15.94
CA LEU A 9 -8.92 -15.71 16.46
C LEU A 9 -9.35 -15.95 17.90
N SER A 10 -10.00 -14.96 18.54
CA SER A 10 -10.52 -15.09 19.89
C SER A 10 -11.53 -16.23 19.97
N GLY A 11 -11.36 -17.12 20.96
CA GLY A 11 -12.18 -18.33 21.10
C GLY A 11 -11.85 -19.48 20.13
N VAL A 12 -10.93 -19.29 19.18
CA VAL A 12 -10.51 -20.32 18.21
C VAL A 12 -9.08 -20.79 18.45
N ALA A 13 -8.19 -19.87 18.80
CA ALA A 13 -6.80 -20.14 19.13
C ALA A 13 -6.56 -20.20 20.65
N PRO A 14 -5.57 -20.98 21.13
CA PRO A 14 -5.21 -21.00 22.55
C PRO A 14 -4.73 -19.62 23.03
N GLU A 15 -5.25 -19.14 24.18
CA GLU A 15 -4.89 -17.84 24.75
C GLU A 15 -3.38 -17.70 25.01
N GLU A 16 -2.73 -18.75 25.51
CA GLU A 16 -1.28 -18.76 25.73
C GLU A 16 -0.48 -18.50 24.44
N ALA A 17 -0.96 -19.03 23.31
CA ALA A 17 -0.33 -18.82 22.00
C ALA A 17 -0.58 -17.40 21.48
N LEU A 18 -1.77 -16.84 21.71
CA LEU A 18 -2.08 -15.44 21.40
C LEU A 18 -1.21 -14.48 22.23
N ASP A 19 -1.00 -14.78 23.50
CA ASP A 19 -0.13 -14.00 24.37
C ASP A 19 1.36 -14.11 23.99
N ALA A 20 1.82 -15.31 23.59
CA ALA A 20 3.16 -15.48 23.03
C ALA A 20 3.37 -14.64 21.76
N LEU A 21 2.38 -14.64 20.86
CA LEU A 21 2.38 -13.80 19.66
C LEU A 21 2.40 -12.30 20.01
N ARG A 22 1.59 -11.86 20.97
CA ARG A 22 1.57 -10.47 21.48
C ARG A 22 2.93 -10.05 22.02
N ARG A 23 3.56 -10.87 22.87
CA ARG A 23 4.90 -10.59 23.42
C ARG A 23 5.96 -10.50 22.32
N SER A 24 6.04 -11.51 21.46
CA SER A 24 7.03 -11.56 20.38
C SER A 24 6.90 -10.36 19.43
N THR A 25 5.67 -10.01 19.05
CA THR A 25 5.44 -8.85 18.18
C THR A 25 5.68 -7.50 18.87
N ALA A 26 5.46 -7.39 20.18
CA ALA A 26 5.83 -6.22 20.97
C ALA A 26 7.35 -6.02 20.97
N THR A 27 8.13 -7.07 21.23
CA THR A 27 9.60 -7.02 21.17
C THR A 27 10.11 -6.62 19.78
N LEU A 28 9.57 -7.22 18.72
CA LEU A 28 9.94 -6.86 17.33
C LEU A 28 9.61 -5.40 17.02
N ARG A 29 8.46 -4.90 17.49
CA ARG A 29 8.04 -3.51 17.33
C ARG A 29 8.99 -2.55 18.03
N GLU A 30 9.37 -2.84 19.28
CA GLU A 30 10.34 -2.02 20.02
C GLU A 30 11.71 -1.98 19.35
N GLN A 31 12.22 -3.12 18.89
CA GLN A 31 13.47 -3.19 18.16
C GLN A 31 13.41 -2.37 16.86
N ALA A 32 12.34 -2.51 16.09
CA ALA A 32 12.11 -1.73 14.88
C ALA A 32 12.02 -0.23 15.17
N GLN A 33 11.34 0.16 16.26
CA GLN A 33 11.22 1.55 16.69
C GLN A 33 12.59 2.13 17.10
N ARG A 34 13.38 1.40 17.90
CA ARG A 34 14.74 1.81 18.26
C ARG A 34 15.61 2.02 17.01
N ARG A 35 15.56 1.09 16.05
CA ARG A 35 16.27 1.21 14.76
C ARG A 35 15.79 2.41 13.95
N ALA A 36 14.49 2.65 13.88
CA ALA A 36 13.93 3.81 13.17
C ALA A 36 14.38 5.13 13.84
N CYS A 37 14.30 5.25 15.16
CA CYS A 37 14.78 6.42 15.89
C CYS A 37 16.28 6.66 15.67
N ALA A 38 17.11 5.61 15.73
CA ALA A 38 18.53 5.72 15.44
C ALA A 38 18.80 6.16 14.00
N ALA A 39 18.06 5.62 13.03
CA ALA A 39 18.18 6.02 11.62
C ALA A 39 17.82 7.50 11.41
N LEU A 40 16.74 7.98 12.02
CA LEU A 40 16.30 9.38 11.93
C LEU A 40 17.31 10.35 12.58
N LYS A 41 17.96 9.95 13.68
CA LYS A 41 19.00 10.75 14.35
C LYS A 41 20.38 10.67 13.67
N SER A 42 20.52 9.88 12.61
CA SER A 42 21.81 9.67 11.96
C SER A 42 22.21 10.86 11.08
N ARG A 43 23.52 11.08 10.94
CA ARG A 43 24.08 12.06 9.98
C ARG A 43 23.61 11.80 8.55
N ARG A 44 23.42 10.53 8.18
CA ARG A 44 22.89 10.13 6.87
C ARG A 44 21.50 10.72 6.64
N CYS A 45 20.60 10.63 7.62
CA CYS A 45 19.25 11.20 7.50
C CYS A 45 19.28 12.73 7.47
N ALA A 46 20.09 13.36 8.33
CA ALA A 46 20.26 14.81 8.31
C ALA A 46 20.74 15.32 6.95
N ARG A 47 21.76 14.66 6.36
CA ARG A 47 22.26 14.99 5.02
C ARG A 47 21.18 14.82 3.95
N LEU A 48 20.42 13.73 3.99
CA LEU A 48 19.31 13.52 3.06
C LEU A 48 18.27 14.65 3.15
N LEU A 49 17.88 15.05 4.35
CA LEU A 49 16.90 16.14 4.55
C LEU A 49 17.44 17.49 4.06
N LEU A 50 18.72 17.79 4.32
CA LEU A 50 19.36 19.02 3.82
C LEU A 50 19.43 19.04 2.28
N GLU A 51 19.79 17.92 1.64
CA GLU A 51 19.81 17.82 0.17
C GLU A 51 18.40 17.96 -0.43
N LEU A 52 17.40 17.32 0.17
CA LEU A 52 16.01 17.48 -0.26
C LEU A 52 15.51 18.91 -0.09
N GLY A 53 15.86 19.57 1.02
CA GLY A 53 15.54 20.99 1.25
C GLY A 53 16.20 21.90 0.22
N ARG A 54 17.48 21.67 -0.09
CA ARG A 54 18.21 22.41 -1.14
C ARG A 54 17.53 22.29 -2.50
N ILE A 55 17.12 21.07 -2.89
CA ILE A 55 16.37 20.83 -4.14
C ILE A 55 15.02 21.56 -4.12
N ALA A 56 14.27 21.44 -3.01
CA ALA A 56 12.94 22.04 -2.89
C ALA A 56 12.98 23.59 -2.94
N SER A 57 14.07 24.21 -2.48
CA SER A 57 14.30 25.66 -2.58
C SER A 57 14.78 26.12 -3.96
N GLY A 58 14.75 25.26 -4.98
CA GLY A 58 15.23 25.58 -6.33
C GLY A 58 16.76 25.57 -6.46
N GLY A 59 17.47 24.99 -5.48
CA GLY A 59 18.91 24.85 -5.52
C GLY A 59 19.34 23.50 -6.11
N GLY A 60 20.37 23.51 -6.96
CA GLY A 60 21.01 22.30 -7.49
C GLY A 60 20.60 21.94 -8.92
N ALA A 61 21.23 20.88 -9.44
CA ALA A 61 21.17 20.48 -10.85
C ALA A 61 19.76 20.22 -11.41
N LEU A 62 18.75 20.01 -10.55
CA LEU A 62 17.37 19.84 -11.00
C LEU A 62 16.72 21.16 -11.43
N ALA A 63 17.14 22.31 -10.89
CA ALA A 63 16.54 23.61 -11.19
C ALA A 63 16.81 24.10 -12.63
N GLU A 64 17.83 23.54 -13.28
CA GLU A 64 18.26 23.88 -14.64
C GLU A 64 17.62 22.99 -15.71
N ALA A 65 16.79 22.01 -15.31
CA ALA A 65 16.16 21.10 -16.26
C ALA A 65 15.10 21.82 -17.12
N GLU A 66 15.29 21.80 -18.44
CA GLU A 66 14.40 22.41 -19.45
C GLU A 66 12.95 21.91 -19.32
N GLU A 67 12.76 20.67 -18.85
CA GLU A 67 11.45 20.06 -18.61
C GLU A 67 10.65 20.73 -17.48
N LEU A 68 11.31 21.47 -16.58
CA LEU A 68 10.65 22.27 -15.54
C LEU A 68 10.09 23.59 -16.06
N GLN A 69 10.44 23.99 -17.29
CA GLN A 69 9.92 25.21 -17.92
C GLN A 69 8.56 24.99 -18.61
N ALA A 70 8.15 23.74 -18.83
CA ALA A 70 6.87 23.41 -19.45
C ALA A 70 5.68 23.57 -18.48
N PRO A 71 4.47 23.93 -18.97
CA PRO A 71 3.29 24.00 -18.11
C PRO A 71 2.98 22.65 -17.45
N ALA A 72 2.86 22.66 -16.11
CA ALA A 72 2.62 21.45 -15.32
C ALA A 72 1.45 20.61 -15.83
N LYS A 73 0.36 21.25 -16.30
CA LYS A 73 -0.83 20.54 -16.78
C LYS A 73 -0.51 19.59 -17.93
N SER A 74 0.29 20.01 -18.92
CA SER A 74 0.68 19.20 -20.08
C SER A 74 1.46 17.94 -19.68
N PHE A 75 2.37 18.08 -18.71
CA PHE A 75 3.11 16.95 -18.14
C PHE A 75 2.20 15.98 -17.39
N THR A 76 1.22 16.50 -16.65
CA THR A 76 0.40 15.71 -15.74
C THR A 76 -0.56 14.76 -16.43
N SER A 77 -1.27 15.16 -17.50
CA SER A 77 -2.16 14.25 -18.23
C SER A 77 -1.37 13.04 -18.75
N GLY A 78 -0.21 13.27 -19.39
CA GLY A 78 0.64 12.18 -19.86
C GLY A 78 1.20 11.29 -18.74
N LEU A 79 1.51 11.85 -17.57
CA LEU A 79 1.91 11.06 -16.40
C LEU A 79 0.78 10.19 -15.87
N LEU A 80 -0.42 10.77 -15.70
CA LEU A 80 -1.61 10.08 -15.19
C LEU A 80 -2.01 8.95 -16.13
N ASP A 81 -2.00 9.17 -17.45
CA ASP A 81 -2.22 8.13 -18.46
C ASP A 81 -1.22 6.99 -18.33
N ARG A 82 0.08 7.29 -18.28
CA ARG A 82 1.11 6.25 -18.11
C ARG A 82 0.93 5.45 -16.81
N ARG A 83 0.44 6.08 -15.73
CA ARG A 83 0.15 5.39 -14.46
C ARG A 83 -1.11 4.53 -14.59
N MET A 84 -2.16 5.04 -15.23
CA MET A 84 -3.39 4.30 -15.53
C MET A 84 -3.09 3.06 -16.40
N GLN A 85 -2.33 3.21 -17.47
CA GLN A 85 -1.94 2.10 -18.33
C GLN A 85 -1.13 1.03 -17.58
N ARG A 86 -0.27 1.43 -16.65
CA ARG A 86 0.43 0.47 -15.77
C ARG A 86 -0.54 -0.31 -14.89
N VAL A 87 -1.57 0.34 -14.32
CA VAL A 87 -2.62 -0.34 -13.53
C VAL A 87 -3.37 -1.34 -14.40
N LEU A 88 -3.85 -0.90 -15.57
CA LEU A 88 -4.57 -1.75 -16.53
C LEU A 88 -3.72 -2.96 -16.98
N ALA A 89 -2.44 -2.74 -17.28
CA ALA A 89 -1.51 -3.81 -17.66
C ALA A 89 -1.31 -4.86 -16.56
N ARG A 90 -1.40 -4.49 -15.28
CA ARG A 90 -1.25 -5.45 -14.17
C ARG A 90 -2.51 -6.25 -13.89
N VAL A 91 -3.67 -5.76 -14.31
CA VAL A 91 -4.88 -6.58 -14.33
C VAL A 91 -4.93 -7.48 -15.56
N GLY A 92 -4.49 -6.96 -16.71
CA GLY A 92 -4.46 -7.69 -17.97
C GLY A 92 -5.84 -8.25 -18.37
N ARG A 93 -5.84 -9.27 -19.24
CA ARG A 93 -7.06 -9.99 -19.64
C ARG A 93 -7.56 -10.97 -18.58
N ARG A 94 -6.64 -11.54 -17.80
CA ARG A 94 -6.93 -12.48 -16.70
C ARG A 94 -6.58 -11.80 -15.39
N LYS A 95 -7.61 -11.41 -14.61
CA LYS A 95 -7.47 -10.76 -13.30
C LYS A 95 -6.38 -11.44 -12.45
N PRO A 96 -5.58 -10.68 -11.68
CA PRO A 96 -4.44 -11.22 -10.94
C PRO A 96 -4.88 -12.25 -9.91
N ARG A 97 -4.11 -13.34 -9.78
CA ARG A 97 -4.48 -14.48 -8.93
C ARG A 97 -3.48 -14.75 -7.81
N SER A 98 -2.19 -14.55 -8.09
CA SER A 98 -1.12 -14.76 -7.12
C SER A 98 -0.91 -13.55 -6.20
N ALA A 99 -0.34 -13.80 -5.02
CA ALA A 99 0.02 -12.74 -4.07
C ALA A 99 0.98 -11.71 -4.70
N ALA A 100 1.97 -12.17 -5.47
CA ALA A 100 2.93 -11.30 -6.15
C ALA A 100 2.27 -10.38 -7.18
N GLN A 101 1.33 -10.90 -7.99
CA GLN A 101 0.60 -10.10 -8.96
C GLN A 101 -0.31 -9.06 -8.28
N LEU A 102 -1.02 -9.47 -7.21
CA LEU A 102 -1.88 -8.57 -6.44
C LEU A 102 -1.07 -7.48 -5.73
N HIS A 103 0.09 -7.81 -5.17
CA HIS A 103 1.01 -6.85 -4.59
C HIS A 103 1.55 -5.85 -5.63
N ALA A 104 1.93 -6.33 -6.81
CA ALA A 104 2.39 -5.47 -7.89
C ALA A 104 1.29 -4.52 -8.39
N LEU A 105 0.04 -5.01 -8.48
CA LEU A 105 -1.12 -4.18 -8.78
C LEU A 105 -1.34 -3.12 -7.69
N ARG A 106 -1.26 -3.49 -6.41
CA ARG A 106 -1.38 -2.56 -5.28
C ARG A 106 -0.39 -1.41 -5.39
N ILE A 107 0.87 -1.70 -5.72
CA ILE A 107 1.90 -0.67 -5.93
C ILE A 107 1.52 0.25 -7.09
N ALA A 108 1.01 -0.29 -8.20
CA ALA A 108 0.59 0.51 -9.35
C ALA A 108 -0.60 1.42 -9.00
N VAL A 109 -1.63 0.90 -8.34
CA VAL A 109 -2.80 1.65 -7.87
C VAL A 109 -2.37 2.76 -6.91
N LYS A 110 -1.51 2.46 -5.94
CA LYS A 110 -0.98 3.44 -5.00
C LYS A 110 -0.22 4.58 -5.69
N LYS A 111 0.61 4.25 -6.69
CA LYS A 111 1.34 5.26 -7.47
C LYS A 111 0.40 6.14 -8.31
N LEU A 112 -0.68 5.57 -8.84
CA LEU A 112 -1.71 6.35 -9.54
C LEU A 112 -2.47 7.26 -8.55
N ARG A 113 -2.88 6.75 -7.38
CA ARG A 113 -3.54 7.55 -6.35
C ARG A 113 -2.68 8.73 -5.88
N TYR A 114 -1.40 8.51 -5.60
CA TYR A 114 -0.51 9.60 -5.20
C TYR A 114 -0.36 10.67 -6.30
N ALA A 115 -0.32 10.26 -7.58
CA ALA A 115 -0.30 11.22 -8.67
C ALA A 115 -1.62 12.02 -8.76
N VAL A 116 -2.77 11.34 -8.59
CA VAL A 116 -4.09 11.98 -8.56
C VAL A 116 -4.23 12.94 -7.37
N GLU A 117 -3.75 12.57 -6.18
CA GLU A 117 -3.79 13.43 -4.99
C GLU A 117 -2.86 14.64 -5.12
N PHE A 118 -1.67 14.44 -5.69
CA PHE A 118 -0.68 15.51 -5.84
C PHE A 118 -1.05 16.51 -6.95
N PHE A 119 -1.51 16.01 -8.11
CA PHE A 119 -1.84 16.86 -9.26
C PHE A 119 -3.32 17.21 -9.37
N GLY A 120 -4.18 16.61 -8.56
CA GLY A 120 -5.62 16.88 -8.52
C GLY A 120 -5.99 18.36 -8.46
N PRO A 121 -5.29 19.21 -7.66
CA PRO A 121 -5.55 20.65 -7.62
C PRO A 121 -5.36 21.40 -8.96
N LEU A 122 -4.76 20.79 -9.98
CA LEU A 122 -4.62 21.38 -11.32
C LEU A 122 -5.85 21.16 -12.23
N TYR A 123 -6.84 20.39 -11.75
CA TYR A 123 -8.05 20.01 -12.47
C TYR A 123 -9.29 20.56 -11.74
N GLU A 124 -10.45 20.43 -12.37
CA GLU A 124 -11.70 20.86 -11.78
C GLU A 124 -11.99 20.08 -10.48
N ALA A 125 -12.17 20.81 -9.38
CA ALA A 125 -12.33 20.24 -8.05
C ALA A 125 -13.50 19.24 -7.93
N ALA A 126 -14.55 19.39 -8.75
CA ALA A 126 -15.69 18.48 -8.78
C ALA A 126 -15.39 17.13 -9.46
N GLN A 127 -14.37 17.08 -10.34
CA GLN A 127 -14.10 15.89 -11.17
C GLN A 127 -13.09 14.92 -10.52
N VAL A 128 -12.24 15.40 -9.62
CA VAL A 128 -11.19 14.60 -8.97
C VAL A 128 -11.72 13.60 -7.92
N PRO A 129 -12.66 13.99 -7.01
CA PRO A 129 -13.08 13.12 -5.91
C PRO A 129 -13.62 11.75 -6.33
N PRO A 130 -14.51 11.62 -7.35
CA PRO A 130 -15.03 10.31 -7.76
C PRO A 130 -13.92 9.32 -8.15
N PHE A 131 -12.94 9.79 -8.94
CA PHE A 131 -11.82 8.95 -9.37
C PHE A 131 -10.88 8.60 -8.22
N ARG A 132 -10.59 9.58 -7.34
CA ARG A 132 -9.77 9.36 -6.14
C ARG A 132 -10.42 8.33 -5.21
N GLU A 133 -11.72 8.42 -4.98
CA GLU A 133 -12.45 7.50 -4.10
C GLU A 133 -12.47 6.07 -4.64
N ALA A 134 -12.65 5.89 -5.94
CA ALA A 134 -12.53 4.59 -6.58
C ALA A 134 -11.13 3.97 -6.38
N LEU A 135 -10.06 4.78 -6.47
CA LEU A 135 -8.70 4.34 -6.19
C LEU A 135 -8.46 3.99 -4.71
N VAL A 136 -9.04 4.76 -3.77
CA VAL A 136 -8.96 4.47 -2.33
C VAL A 136 -9.58 3.10 -2.05
N LYS A 137 -10.81 2.86 -2.50
CA LYS A 137 -11.49 1.57 -2.33
C LYS A 137 -10.67 0.40 -2.90
N LEU A 138 -10.12 0.55 -4.10
CA LEU A 138 -9.24 -0.46 -4.70
C LEU A 138 -7.97 -0.69 -3.87
N GLN A 139 -7.35 0.39 -3.37
CA GLN A 139 -6.14 0.28 -2.58
C GLN A 139 -6.39 -0.41 -1.24
N ASP A 140 -7.51 -0.10 -0.57
CA ASP A 140 -7.87 -0.67 0.73
C ASP A 140 -8.11 -2.18 0.60
N CYS A 141 -8.90 -2.59 -0.40
CA CYS A 141 -9.13 -4.00 -0.73
C CYS A 141 -7.82 -4.75 -1.04
N LEU A 142 -6.96 -4.19 -1.91
CA LEU A 142 -5.65 -4.77 -2.21
C LEU A 142 -4.69 -4.74 -1.00
N GLY A 143 -4.89 -3.79 -0.09
CA GLY A 143 -4.19 -3.67 1.19
C GLY A 143 -4.53 -4.82 2.12
N ALA A 144 -5.82 -5.09 2.32
CA ALA A 144 -6.30 -6.20 3.14
C ALA A 144 -5.76 -7.55 2.64
N ILE A 145 -5.80 -7.81 1.33
CA ILE A 145 -5.22 -9.01 0.72
C ILE A 145 -3.72 -9.12 1.00
N ASN A 146 -2.98 -8.03 0.79
CA ASN A 146 -1.54 -8.00 1.02
C ASN A 146 -1.19 -8.27 2.48
N ASP A 147 -1.94 -7.67 3.40
CA ASP A 147 -1.69 -7.77 4.83
C ASP A 147 -2.04 -9.17 5.34
N ALA A 148 -3.10 -9.80 4.84
CA ALA A 148 -3.42 -11.20 5.11
C ALA A 148 -2.29 -12.15 4.66
N HIS A 149 -1.73 -11.94 3.46
CA HIS A 149 -0.58 -12.72 3.00
C HIS A 149 0.67 -12.52 3.88
N ALA A 150 0.95 -11.28 4.29
CA ALA A 150 2.10 -10.96 5.13
C ALA A 150 1.93 -11.46 6.58
N MET A 151 0.68 -11.50 7.08
CA MET A 151 0.33 -11.91 8.43
C MET A 151 0.80 -13.33 8.72
N LEU A 152 0.47 -14.28 7.85
CA LEU A 152 0.80 -15.70 8.05
C LEU A 152 2.31 -15.92 8.21
N GLY A 153 3.13 -15.23 7.42
CA GLY A 153 4.59 -15.29 7.54
C GLY A 153 5.10 -14.76 8.89
N ARG A 154 4.47 -13.69 9.41
CA ARG A 154 4.83 -13.11 10.71
C ARG A 154 4.41 -14.01 11.88
N VAL A 155 3.24 -14.64 11.80
CA VAL A 155 2.78 -15.59 12.83
C VAL A 155 3.73 -16.79 12.90
N ARG A 156 4.07 -17.39 11.76
CA ARG A 156 5.04 -18.50 11.69
C ARG A 156 6.40 -18.15 12.30
N ALA A 157 6.90 -16.94 12.01
CA ALA A 157 8.18 -16.48 12.56
C ALA A 157 8.12 -16.24 14.08
N ALA A 158 6.94 -15.93 14.63
CA ALA A 158 6.79 -15.56 16.04
C ALA A 158 6.54 -16.76 16.96
N VAL A 159 5.79 -17.78 16.52
CA VAL A 159 5.37 -18.92 17.36
C VAL A 159 5.85 -20.29 16.88
N GLY A 160 6.67 -20.34 15.82
CA GLY A 160 7.11 -21.59 15.20
C GLY A 160 6.12 -22.14 14.17
N ALA A 161 6.59 -23.01 13.27
CA ALA A 161 5.81 -23.49 12.12
C ALA A 161 4.68 -24.47 12.49
N ASP A 162 4.87 -25.27 13.55
CA ASP A 162 3.97 -26.38 13.92
C ASP A 162 2.93 -26.00 15.00
N SER A 163 2.60 -24.71 15.11
CA SER A 163 1.63 -24.22 16.09
C SER A 163 0.21 -24.24 15.51
N ARG A 164 -0.78 -24.71 16.28
CA ARG A 164 -2.22 -24.58 15.96
C ARG A 164 -2.62 -23.13 15.63
N LEU A 165 -1.92 -22.14 16.19
CA LEU A 165 -2.14 -20.73 15.88
C LEU A 165 -1.80 -20.39 14.41
N VAL A 166 -0.80 -21.05 13.81
CA VAL A 166 -0.45 -20.90 12.39
C VAL A 166 -1.59 -21.41 11.50
N ASP A 167 -2.19 -22.55 11.84
CA ASP A 167 -3.32 -23.11 11.09
C ASP A 167 -4.56 -22.21 11.19
N CYS A 168 -4.90 -21.76 12.40
CA CYS A 168 -5.99 -20.82 12.63
C CYS A 168 -5.77 -19.51 11.86
N ALA A 169 -4.56 -18.93 11.93
CA ALA A 169 -4.21 -17.72 11.20
C ALA A 169 -4.23 -17.95 9.67
N GLY A 170 -3.83 -19.14 9.21
CA GLY A 170 -3.89 -19.55 7.81
C GLY A 170 -5.33 -19.61 7.29
N GLY A 171 -6.22 -20.28 8.02
CA GLY A 171 -7.64 -20.35 7.69
C GLY A 171 -8.32 -18.99 7.67
N TRP A 172 -8.08 -18.16 8.70
CA TRP A 172 -8.60 -16.79 8.76
C TRP A 172 -8.11 -15.94 7.59
N SER A 173 -6.80 -15.99 7.28
CA SER A 173 -6.22 -15.26 6.16
C SER A 173 -6.78 -15.72 4.81
N ALA A 174 -7.00 -17.03 4.63
CA ALA A 174 -7.58 -17.58 3.41
C ALA A 174 -9.02 -17.09 3.19
N ARG A 175 -9.84 -17.06 4.24
CA ARG A 175 -11.20 -16.52 4.20
C ARG A 175 -11.19 -15.04 3.82
N LEU A 176 -10.41 -14.21 4.51
CA LEU A 176 -10.31 -12.77 4.23
C LEU A 176 -9.84 -12.51 2.79
N ILE A 177 -8.81 -13.22 2.32
CA ILE A 177 -8.32 -13.10 0.93
C ILE A 177 -9.42 -13.47 -0.06
N HIS A 178 -10.24 -14.48 0.23
CA HIS A 178 -11.34 -14.88 -0.63
C HIS A 178 -12.40 -13.77 -0.72
N GLU A 179 -12.85 -13.25 0.42
CA GLU A 179 -13.85 -12.16 0.52
C GLU A 179 -13.37 -10.90 -0.22
N GLU A 180 -12.15 -10.46 0.04
CA GLU A 180 -11.55 -9.29 -0.60
C GLU A 180 -11.37 -9.51 -2.11
N LYS A 181 -10.99 -10.71 -2.56
CA LYS A 181 -10.94 -11.02 -4.00
C LYS A 181 -12.30 -10.94 -4.68
N MET A 182 -13.38 -11.23 -3.97
CA MET A 182 -14.74 -11.07 -4.48
C MET A 182 -15.10 -9.59 -4.57
N GLN A 183 -14.84 -8.81 -3.51
CA GLN A 183 -15.06 -7.37 -3.50
C GLN A 183 -14.25 -6.64 -4.57
N PHE A 184 -12.98 -7.03 -4.77
CA PHE A 184 -12.11 -6.52 -5.82
C PHE A 184 -12.76 -6.60 -7.21
N ARG A 185 -13.54 -7.64 -7.50
CA ARG A 185 -14.20 -7.78 -8.82
C ARG A 185 -15.26 -6.70 -9.07
N THR A 186 -15.92 -6.24 -8.01
CA THR A 186 -16.93 -5.18 -8.06
C THR A 186 -16.26 -3.82 -8.08
N LEU A 187 -15.33 -3.56 -7.16
CA LEU A 187 -14.56 -2.32 -7.10
C LEU A 187 -13.77 -2.06 -8.40
N TRP A 188 -13.24 -3.12 -9.02
CA TRP A 188 -12.56 -2.99 -10.31
C TRP A 188 -13.48 -2.57 -11.44
N ARG A 189 -14.75 -3.01 -11.44
CA ARG A 189 -15.74 -2.56 -12.43
C ARG A 189 -16.08 -1.10 -12.20
N GLU A 190 -16.43 -0.73 -10.97
CA GLU A 190 -16.70 0.66 -10.58
C GLU A 190 -15.56 1.60 -10.99
N PHE A 191 -14.31 1.22 -10.68
CA PHE A 191 -13.14 2.00 -11.07
C PHE A 191 -13.00 2.15 -12.59
N ARG A 192 -13.27 1.08 -13.36
CA ARG A 192 -13.20 1.13 -14.83
C ARG A 192 -14.29 1.99 -15.45
N ASP A 193 -15.45 2.03 -14.82
CA ASP A 193 -16.60 2.81 -15.28
C ASP A 193 -16.48 4.28 -14.83
N THR A 194 -15.60 4.56 -13.86
CA THR A 194 -15.29 5.93 -13.42
C THR A 194 -14.45 6.63 -14.49
N ARG A 195 -14.99 7.71 -15.06
CA ARG A 195 -14.29 8.53 -16.07
C ARG A 195 -13.02 9.15 -15.48
N ALA A 196 -11.91 9.04 -16.22
CA ALA A 196 -10.69 9.79 -15.92
C ALA A 196 -10.94 11.29 -16.14
N PHE A 197 -10.49 12.12 -15.20
CA PHE A 197 -10.76 13.57 -15.18
C PHE A 197 -9.72 14.42 -15.92
N TRP A 198 -8.66 13.80 -16.44
CA TRP A 198 -7.52 14.48 -17.07
C TRP A 198 -7.48 14.38 -18.58
#